data_AF-A0A966QZ71-F1
#
_entry.id   AF-A0A966QZ71-F1
#
_cell.length_a   1.000
_cell.length_b   1.000
_cell.length_c   1.000
_cell.angle_alpha   90.00
_cell.angle_beta   90.00
_cell.angle_gamma   90.00
#
_symmetry.space_group_name_H-M   'P 1'
#
loop_
_entity.id
_entity.type
_entity.pdbx_description
1 polymer ?
#
loop_
_entity_poly.entity_id
_entity_poly.type
_entity_poly.pdbx_seq_one_letter_code
_entity_poly.pdbx_strand_id
1 'polypeptide(L)'
;QAELTTKLNSLEKELDKTTPLTRKNTSIPDVLVNAGLKYAEDRNRFINSPEAIAKALNQPKLDPFAAAIEKSKQDVVRQPSSELINVGSSFKPRSATDIMAEMKAGRGDEGETVEQYGRRVGERVVSDAGYAVPEKPILRNMFTQMSEADVAAGVDPKFFEKMQGRLDSMREEAKTDKKEAANLRILEAGLGILGGTSPYAFVNIGKGASEAVKGFGQDLKDFQKARKELDRAEMDLRSAEQTVARSKSQKAMDMLEAREIRRDNALNKVADAKVSAVNSAMSTFMRGKEIESADTRTAAQLASSESTTKAQLDMQGRQLSEQIKSRVENAKAQLGVQIASNLEKSLASAAKPFDERLDILRKSVPFGMPYTKELIAEMTDLTNKRDAALNLVEKRFLSNVSGGASGSDKFPGFVYLGKQ
;
A
#
# COMPACT_ATOMS: atom_id res chain seq x y z
N GLN A 1 -43.68 16.85 -15.69
CA GLN A 1 -42.33 17.24 -16.17
C GLN A 1 -42.30 18.68 -16.69
N ALA A 2 -43.11 19.05 -17.69
CA ALA A 2 -43.14 20.42 -18.22
C ALA A 2 -43.33 21.51 -17.13
N GLU A 3 -44.21 21.28 -16.17
CA GLU A 3 -44.47 22.21 -15.05
C GLU A 3 -43.28 22.38 -14.08
N LEU A 4 -42.48 21.33 -13.91
CA LEU A 4 -41.24 21.36 -13.12
C LEU A 4 -40.16 22.14 -13.85
N THR A 5 -40.05 21.97 -15.17
CA THR A 5 -39.11 22.73 -16.01
C THR A 5 -39.43 24.22 -16.00
N THR A 6 -40.72 24.59 -16.02
CA THR A 6 -41.13 26.00 -15.93
C THR A 6 -40.78 26.62 -14.57
N LYS A 7 -40.94 25.88 -13.47
CA LYS A 7 -40.57 26.34 -12.12
C LYS A 7 -39.06 26.46 -11.92
N LEU A 8 -38.28 25.58 -12.54
CA LEU A 8 -36.81 25.63 -12.51
C LEU A 8 -36.29 26.87 -13.25
N ASN A 9 -36.83 27.13 -14.45
CA ASN A 9 -36.45 28.30 -15.24
C ASN A 9 -36.89 29.63 -14.61
N SER A 10 -37.98 29.65 -13.82
CA SER A 10 -38.37 30.85 -13.05
C SER A 10 -37.43 31.11 -11.87
N LEU A 11 -36.94 30.05 -11.20
CA LEU A 11 -36.00 30.17 -10.09
C LEU A 11 -34.62 30.64 -10.56
N GLU A 12 -34.13 30.16 -11.71
CA GLU A 12 -32.88 30.64 -12.31
C GLU A 12 -32.97 32.14 -12.67
N LYS A 13 -34.12 32.60 -13.17
CA LYS A 13 -34.35 34.02 -13.46
C LYS A 13 -34.49 34.91 -12.22
N GLU A 14 -34.85 34.35 -11.07
CA GLU A 14 -34.83 35.10 -9.80
C GLU A 14 -33.42 35.13 -9.20
N LEU A 15 -32.63 34.09 -9.39
CA LEU A 15 -31.25 34.02 -8.90
C LEU A 15 -30.36 35.08 -9.57
N ASP A 16 -30.52 35.28 -10.88
CA ASP A 16 -29.77 36.28 -11.67
C ASP A 16 -30.13 37.75 -11.38
N LYS A 17 -31.22 38.00 -10.64
CA LYS A 17 -31.60 39.37 -10.22
C LYS A 17 -30.92 39.84 -8.94
N THR A 18 -30.14 38.97 -8.29
CA THR A 18 -29.35 39.38 -7.12
C THR A 18 -28.02 39.97 -7.59
N THR A 19 -27.89 41.29 -7.41
CA THR A 19 -26.75 42.13 -7.80
C THR A 19 -25.41 41.62 -7.24
N PRO A 20 -24.27 41.91 -7.90
CA PRO A 20 -22.98 41.35 -7.54
C PRO A 20 -22.47 41.95 -6.23
N LEU A 21 -22.38 41.13 -5.18
CA LEU A 21 -21.72 41.50 -3.94
C LEU A 21 -20.21 41.62 -4.19
N THR A 22 -19.75 42.87 -4.22
CA THR A 22 -18.33 43.22 -4.12
C THR A 22 -17.79 42.71 -2.79
N ARG A 23 -16.74 41.88 -2.85
CA ARG A 23 -16.01 41.38 -1.68
C ARG A 23 -15.44 42.56 -0.89
N LYS A 24 -16.02 42.84 0.28
CA LYS A 24 -15.30 43.46 1.39
C LYS A 24 -15.19 42.47 2.54
N ASN A 25 -13.94 42.30 2.94
CA ASN A 25 -13.44 41.37 3.92
C ASN A 25 -13.79 41.89 5.33
N THR A 26 -14.81 41.32 5.96
CA THR A 26 -15.06 41.50 7.40
C THR A 26 -15.55 40.17 7.99
N SER A 27 -14.78 39.67 8.95
CA SER A 27 -15.04 38.47 9.74
C SER A 27 -16.40 38.52 10.42
N ILE A 28 -17.26 37.54 10.12
CA ILE A 28 -18.49 37.28 10.87
C ILE A 28 -18.09 36.50 12.13
N PRO A 29 -18.54 36.89 13.35
CA PRO A 29 -18.19 36.19 14.57
C PRO A 29 -18.86 34.81 14.67
N ASP A 30 -18.08 33.80 15.06
CA ASP A 30 -18.42 32.36 15.16
C ASP A 30 -19.66 32.01 16.01
N VAL A 31 -20.27 32.99 16.68
CA VAL A 31 -21.43 32.78 17.57
C VAL A 31 -22.73 32.58 16.78
N LEU A 32 -22.88 33.20 15.60
CA LEU A 32 -24.11 33.11 14.81
C LEU A 32 -24.20 31.81 13.97
N VAL A 33 -23.05 31.27 13.54
CA VAL A 33 -22.99 30.00 12.79
C VAL A 33 -23.32 28.82 13.72
N ASN A 34 -22.83 28.85 14.96
CA ASN A 34 -23.09 27.78 15.93
C ASN A 34 -24.54 27.76 16.46
N ALA A 35 -25.21 28.92 16.57
CA ALA A 35 -26.61 28.98 16.95
C ALA A 35 -27.54 28.43 15.85
N GLY A 36 -27.24 28.71 14.58
CA GLY A 36 -27.99 28.20 13.44
C GLY A 36 -27.87 26.68 13.26
N LEU A 37 -26.68 26.12 13.48
CA LEU A 37 -26.45 24.67 13.43
C LEU A 37 -27.17 23.93 14.56
N LYS A 38 -27.15 24.46 15.78
CA LYS A 38 -27.83 23.85 16.93
C LYS A 38 -29.37 23.84 16.75
N TYR A 39 -29.93 24.91 16.20
CA TYR A 39 -31.37 24.97 15.91
C TYR A 39 -31.80 24.02 14.77
N ALA A 40 -30.94 23.80 13.77
CA ALA A 40 -31.19 22.83 12.70
C ALA A 40 -31.09 21.38 13.19
N GLU A 41 -30.14 21.08 14.08
CA GLU A 41 -30.02 19.75 14.72
C GLU A 41 -31.20 19.44 15.65
N ASP A 42 -31.63 20.39 16.46
CA ASP A 42 -32.77 20.20 17.38
C ASP A 42 -34.10 20.04 16.61
N ARG A 43 -34.28 20.73 15.48
CA ARG A 43 -35.45 20.58 14.61
C ARG A 43 -35.48 19.22 13.90
N ASN A 44 -34.33 18.70 13.47
CA ASN A 44 -34.24 17.38 12.85
C ASN A 44 -34.41 16.22 13.85
N ARG A 45 -34.07 16.43 15.13
CA ARG A 45 -34.38 15.46 16.21
C ARG A 45 -35.88 15.39 16.53
N PHE A 46 -36.58 16.52 16.49
CA PHE A 46 -38.00 16.55 16.82
C PHE A 46 -38.89 15.93 15.73
N ILE A 47 -38.53 16.12 14.45
CA ILE A 47 -39.31 15.61 13.30
C ILE A 47 -39.12 14.09 13.09
N ASN A 48 -37.98 13.53 13.51
CA ASN A 48 -37.66 12.11 13.29
C ASN A 48 -37.81 11.22 14.54
N SER A 49 -38.40 11.71 15.64
CA SER A 49 -38.67 10.84 16.78
C SER A 49 -39.87 9.91 16.46
N PRO A 50 -39.72 8.57 16.58
CA PRO A 50 -40.80 7.63 16.32
C PRO A 50 -42.05 7.89 17.18
N GLU A 51 -41.85 8.44 18.38
CA GLU A 51 -42.92 8.80 19.31
C GLU A 51 -43.77 9.98 18.82
N ALA A 52 -43.18 11.00 18.19
CA ALA A 52 -43.93 12.13 17.65
C ALA A 52 -44.77 11.72 16.43
N ILE A 53 -44.26 10.81 15.60
CA ILE A 53 -44.96 10.27 14.43
C ILE A 53 -46.10 9.35 14.86
N ALA A 54 -45.89 8.50 15.86
CA ALA A 54 -46.93 7.62 16.42
C ALA A 54 -48.07 8.42 17.09
N LYS A 55 -47.75 9.53 17.76
CA LYS A 55 -48.73 10.41 18.42
C LYS A 55 -49.55 11.25 17.44
N ALA A 56 -48.97 11.60 16.28
CA ALA A 56 -49.68 12.32 15.22
C ALA A 56 -50.61 11.41 14.38
N LEU A 57 -50.34 10.10 14.33
CA LEU A 57 -51.08 9.16 13.49
C LEU A 57 -52.20 8.39 14.22
N ASN A 58 -52.45 8.66 15.50
CA ASN A 58 -53.55 8.05 16.28
C ASN A 58 -53.59 6.51 16.19
N GLN A 59 -52.43 5.86 16.07
CA GLN A 59 -52.34 4.41 15.98
C GLN A 59 -52.42 3.77 17.38
N PRO A 60 -53.11 2.63 17.53
CA PRO A 60 -53.16 1.90 18.80
C PRO A 60 -51.75 1.47 19.23
N LYS A 61 -51.51 1.46 20.55
CA LYS A 61 -50.24 1.05 21.17
C LYS A 61 -49.74 -0.25 20.54
N LEU A 62 -48.56 -0.20 19.92
CA LEU A 62 -47.92 -1.37 19.33
C LEU A 62 -47.76 -2.50 20.36
N ASP A 63 -47.99 -3.71 19.87
CA ASP A 63 -47.84 -4.98 20.57
C ASP A 63 -46.46 -5.07 21.27
N PRO A 64 -46.39 -5.36 22.58
CA PRO A 64 -45.14 -5.45 23.33
C PRO A 64 -44.14 -6.47 22.75
N PHE A 65 -44.59 -7.41 21.92
CA PHE A 65 -43.71 -8.37 21.25
C PHE A 65 -42.98 -7.79 20.02
N ALA A 66 -43.55 -6.79 19.34
CA ALA A 66 -42.89 -6.15 18.20
C ALA A 66 -41.61 -5.40 18.63
N ALA A 67 -41.66 -4.72 19.79
CA ALA A 67 -40.51 -4.04 20.36
C ALA A 67 -39.39 -5.01 20.80
N ALA A 68 -39.74 -6.20 21.28
CA ALA A 68 -38.77 -7.23 21.64
C ALA A 68 -38.05 -7.81 20.40
N ILE A 69 -38.77 -7.97 19.28
CA ILE A 69 -38.19 -8.41 18.01
C ILE A 69 -37.25 -7.34 17.45
N GLU A 70 -37.62 -6.06 17.51
CA GLU A 70 -36.77 -4.95 17.03
C GLU A 70 -35.49 -4.79 17.87
N LYS A 71 -35.59 -4.97 19.19
CA LYS A 71 -34.45 -4.98 20.11
C LYS A 71 -33.51 -6.16 19.83
N SER A 72 -34.06 -7.35 19.59
CA SER A 72 -33.26 -8.53 19.19
C SER A 72 -32.55 -8.34 17.85
N LYS A 73 -33.16 -7.63 16.89
CA LYS A 73 -32.51 -7.30 15.61
C LYS A 73 -31.39 -6.29 15.78
N GLN A 74 -31.54 -5.28 16.66
CA GLN A 74 -30.46 -4.35 16.96
C GLN A 74 -29.30 -5.01 17.72
N ASP A 75 -29.58 -5.97 18.60
CA ASP A 75 -28.55 -6.70 19.36
C ASP A 75 -27.79 -7.71 18.47
N VAL A 76 -28.45 -8.36 17.50
CA VAL A 76 -27.79 -9.25 16.52
C VAL A 76 -26.95 -8.46 15.50
N VAL A 77 -27.32 -7.22 15.18
CA VAL A 77 -26.53 -6.34 14.30
C VAL A 77 -25.38 -5.64 15.04
N ARG A 78 -25.39 -5.61 16.37
CA ARG A 78 -24.37 -4.92 17.19
C ARG A 78 -23.42 -5.82 17.96
N GLN A 79 -23.51 -7.15 17.85
CA GLN A 79 -22.39 -7.99 18.30
C GLN A 79 -21.22 -7.80 17.32
N PRO A 80 -20.11 -7.17 17.74
CA PRO A 80 -18.93 -7.15 16.90
C PRO A 80 -18.51 -8.60 16.69
N SER A 81 -18.36 -8.99 15.43
CA SER A 81 -17.81 -10.27 14.99
C SER A 81 -16.30 -10.39 15.30
N SER A 82 -15.86 -9.82 16.43
CA SER A 82 -14.45 -9.79 16.87
C SER A 82 -14.02 -11.06 17.61
N GLU A 83 -14.93 -11.98 17.95
CA GLU A 83 -14.58 -13.18 18.73
C GLU A 83 -14.51 -14.48 17.90
N LEU A 84 -14.95 -14.48 16.65
CA LEU A 84 -14.78 -15.64 15.77
C LEU A 84 -13.77 -15.29 14.69
N ILE A 85 -12.65 -16.00 14.74
CA ILE A 85 -11.48 -15.89 13.85
C ILE A 85 -10.44 -14.87 14.38
N ASN A 86 -9.93 -15.13 15.59
CA ASN A 86 -8.53 -14.86 15.89
C ASN A 86 -7.70 -15.95 15.16
N VAL A 87 -7.62 -15.91 13.82
CA VAL A 87 -6.52 -16.64 13.16
C VAL A 87 -5.29 -15.92 13.67
N GLY A 88 -4.55 -16.58 14.55
CA GLY A 88 -3.31 -16.04 15.09
C GLY A 88 -2.51 -15.46 13.93
N SER A 89 -2.33 -14.15 13.95
CA SER A 89 -1.49 -13.42 13.02
C SER A 89 -0.03 -13.73 13.35
N SER A 90 0.36 -15.01 13.30
CA SER A 90 1.75 -15.44 13.27
C SER A 90 2.35 -15.27 11.88
N PHE A 91 1.81 -14.35 11.07
CA PHE A 91 2.53 -13.82 9.92
C PHE A 91 3.66 -12.94 10.48
N LYS A 92 4.81 -13.55 10.76
CA LYS A 92 6.04 -12.81 10.93
C LYS A 92 6.44 -12.34 9.53
N PRO A 93 6.34 -11.03 9.21
CA PRO A 93 6.82 -10.55 7.93
C PRO A 93 8.28 -10.94 7.81
N ARG A 94 8.62 -11.72 6.75
CA ARG A 94 10.01 -12.06 6.46
C ARG A 94 10.78 -10.76 6.26
N SER A 95 12.00 -10.69 6.79
CA SER A 95 12.84 -9.50 6.61
C SER A 95 13.19 -9.35 5.13
N ALA A 96 13.38 -8.12 4.64
CA ALA A 96 13.79 -7.88 3.25
C ALA A 96 15.09 -8.64 2.90
N THR A 97 15.96 -8.84 3.88
CA THR A 97 17.18 -9.67 3.78
C THR A 97 16.88 -11.15 3.60
N ASP A 98 15.90 -11.72 4.29
CA ASP A 98 15.51 -13.13 4.11
C ASP A 98 14.87 -13.36 2.74
N ILE A 99 14.05 -12.40 2.27
CA ILE A 99 13.47 -12.43 0.92
C ILE A 99 14.58 -12.36 -0.13
N MET A 100 15.54 -11.45 0.01
CA MET A 100 16.68 -11.36 -0.93
C MET A 100 17.62 -12.56 -0.86
N ALA A 101 17.83 -13.14 0.32
CA ALA A 101 18.62 -14.36 0.50
C ALA A 101 17.93 -15.56 -0.17
N GLU A 102 16.61 -15.66 -0.07
CA GLU A 102 15.82 -16.70 -0.74
C GLU A 102 15.70 -16.45 -2.25
N MET A 103 15.67 -15.19 -2.72
CA MET A 103 15.80 -14.86 -4.15
C MET A 103 17.19 -15.20 -4.70
N LYS A 104 18.24 -15.13 -3.87
CA LYS A 104 19.60 -15.56 -4.25
C LYS A 104 19.80 -17.07 -4.16
N ALA A 105 19.18 -17.73 -3.17
CA ALA A 105 19.31 -19.16 -2.92
C ALA A 105 18.38 -19.99 -3.82
N GLY A 106 17.16 -19.51 -4.04
CA GLY A 106 16.31 -19.91 -5.14
C GLY A 106 16.71 -19.08 -6.35
N ARG A 107 17.78 -19.47 -7.04
CA ARG A 107 17.95 -19.10 -8.45
C ARG A 107 16.63 -19.43 -9.13
N GLY A 108 15.79 -18.42 -9.36
CA GLY A 108 14.80 -18.51 -10.42
C GLY A 108 15.60 -18.92 -11.65
N ASP A 109 15.17 -19.99 -12.31
CA ASP A 109 15.78 -20.43 -13.56
C ASP A 109 16.09 -19.19 -14.40
N GLU A 110 17.34 -19.03 -14.81
CA GLU A 110 17.83 -17.86 -15.54
C GLU A 110 16.89 -17.61 -16.73
N GLY A 111 15.98 -16.63 -16.60
CA GLY A 111 14.89 -16.41 -17.55
C GLY A 111 13.52 -16.10 -16.96
N GLU A 112 13.32 -16.26 -15.65
CA GLU A 112 12.03 -15.91 -15.03
C GLU A 112 11.72 -14.41 -15.16
N THR A 113 10.59 -14.07 -15.79
CA THR A 113 10.17 -12.68 -15.96
C THR A 113 9.65 -12.11 -14.65
N VAL A 114 9.63 -10.78 -14.53
CA VAL A 114 9.15 -10.11 -13.30
C VAL A 114 7.70 -10.48 -12.97
N GLU A 115 6.90 -10.72 -14.01
CA GLU A 115 5.52 -11.16 -13.89
C GLU A 115 5.41 -12.60 -13.35
N GLN A 116 6.31 -13.50 -13.76
CA GLN A 116 6.35 -14.88 -13.26
C GLN A 116 6.76 -14.91 -11.78
N TYR A 117 7.78 -14.14 -11.41
CA TYR A 117 8.20 -13.98 -10.00
C TYR A 117 7.06 -13.44 -9.14
N GLY A 118 6.40 -12.37 -9.60
CA GLY A 118 5.26 -11.76 -8.91
C GLY A 118 4.11 -12.75 -8.70
N ARG A 119 3.75 -13.53 -9.73
CA ARG A 119 2.70 -14.57 -9.62
C ARG A 119 3.07 -15.63 -8.58
N ARG A 120 4.29 -16.16 -8.61
CA ARG A 120 4.73 -17.21 -7.66
C ARG A 120 4.71 -16.72 -6.22
N VAL A 121 5.18 -15.51 -5.95
CA VAL A 121 5.12 -14.92 -4.60
C VAL A 121 3.68 -14.67 -4.18
N GLY A 122 2.84 -14.14 -5.09
CA GLY A 122 1.42 -13.92 -4.82
C GLY A 122 0.68 -15.22 -4.49
N GLU A 123 0.97 -16.32 -5.18
CA GLU A 123 0.38 -17.63 -4.91
C GLU A 123 0.80 -18.19 -3.54
N ARG A 124 2.10 -18.12 -3.20
CA ARG A 124 2.60 -18.58 -1.89
C ARG A 124 2.05 -17.78 -0.73
N VAL A 125 2.00 -16.44 -0.85
CA VAL A 125 1.47 -15.60 0.23
C VAL A 125 0.02 -15.94 0.52
N VAL A 126 -0.76 -16.28 -0.49
CA VAL A 126 -2.18 -16.65 -0.31
C VAL A 126 -2.35 -18.04 0.26
N SER A 127 -1.56 -19.01 -0.20
CA SER A 127 -1.59 -20.35 0.40
C SER A 127 -1.21 -20.32 1.88
N ASP A 128 -0.20 -19.52 2.22
CA ASP A 128 0.39 -19.48 3.56
C ASP A 128 -0.42 -18.62 4.53
N ALA A 129 -1.10 -17.58 4.03
CA ALA A 129 -1.95 -16.72 4.86
C ALA A 129 -3.22 -17.43 5.37
N GLY A 130 -3.49 -18.66 4.92
CA GLY A 130 -4.56 -19.50 5.46
C GLY A 130 -5.95 -18.89 5.25
N TYR A 131 -6.14 -18.10 4.18
CA TYR A 131 -7.45 -17.56 3.85
C TYR A 131 -8.39 -18.71 3.43
N ALA A 132 -9.09 -19.28 4.40
CA ALA A 132 -10.12 -20.27 4.15
C ALA A 132 -11.27 -19.60 3.39
N VAL A 133 -11.36 -19.87 2.09
CA VAL A 133 -12.54 -19.49 1.30
C VAL A 133 -13.70 -20.34 1.81
N PRO A 134 -14.76 -19.74 2.36
CA PRO A 134 -15.89 -20.52 2.84
C PRO A 134 -16.52 -21.31 1.69
N GLU A 135 -16.89 -22.56 1.96
CA GLU A 135 -17.56 -23.43 0.99
C GLU A 135 -18.83 -22.76 0.47
N LYS A 136 -19.16 -23.04 -0.81
CA LYS A 136 -20.38 -22.49 -1.42
C LYS A 136 -21.59 -22.99 -0.62
N PRO A 137 -22.43 -22.09 -0.08
CA PRO A 137 -23.56 -22.52 0.73
C PRO A 137 -24.56 -23.28 -0.15
N ILE A 138 -25.00 -24.45 0.34
CA ILE A 138 -26.00 -25.28 -0.33
C ILE A 138 -27.34 -25.01 0.35
N LEU A 139 -28.35 -24.60 -0.43
CA LEU A 139 -29.69 -24.25 0.08
C LEU A 139 -30.31 -25.35 0.95
N ARG A 140 -30.11 -26.63 0.59
CA ARG A 140 -30.61 -27.79 1.34
C ARG A 140 -30.10 -27.83 2.79
N ASN A 141 -28.85 -27.39 3.01
CA ASN A 141 -28.26 -27.36 4.35
C ASN A 141 -28.86 -26.23 5.19
N MET A 142 -29.30 -25.13 4.57
CA MET A 142 -29.95 -24.03 5.30
C MET A 142 -31.30 -24.46 5.88
N PHE A 143 -32.13 -25.17 5.08
CA PHE A 143 -33.41 -25.69 5.57
C PHE A 143 -33.25 -26.70 6.71
N THR A 144 -32.22 -27.54 6.64
CA THR A 144 -31.91 -28.50 7.71
C THR A 144 -31.52 -27.77 9.00
N GLN A 145 -30.61 -26.78 8.90
CA GLN A 145 -30.19 -25.96 10.05
C GLN A 145 -31.35 -25.15 10.66
N MET A 146 -32.24 -24.61 9.82
CA MET A 146 -33.43 -23.91 10.31
C MET A 146 -34.41 -24.87 11.01
N SER A 147 -34.62 -26.06 10.46
CA SER A 147 -35.46 -27.08 11.10
C SER A 147 -34.89 -27.53 12.44
N GLU A 148 -33.57 -27.72 12.53
CA GLU A 148 -32.89 -28.05 13.79
C GLU A 148 -32.99 -26.89 14.80
N ALA A 149 -32.84 -25.65 14.34
CA ALA A 149 -33.00 -24.47 15.20
C ALA A 149 -34.44 -24.30 15.72
N ASP A 150 -35.45 -24.57 14.88
CA ASP A 150 -36.86 -24.55 15.28
C ASP A 150 -37.13 -25.63 16.33
N VAL A 151 -36.63 -26.85 16.14
CA VAL A 151 -36.74 -27.94 17.12
C VAL A 151 -36.03 -27.58 18.43
N ALA A 152 -34.83 -27.00 18.36
CA ALA A 152 -34.09 -26.53 19.53
C ALA A 152 -34.81 -25.39 20.26
N ALA A 153 -35.57 -24.55 19.55
CA ALA A 153 -36.44 -23.53 20.12
C ALA A 153 -37.76 -24.08 20.70
N GLY A 154 -37.97 -25.41 20.63
CA GLY A 154 -39.18 -26.07 21.14
C GLY A 154 -40.38 -26.02 20.19
N VAL A 155 -40.18 -25.65 18.92
CA VAL A 155 -41.22 -25.69 17.90
C VAL A 155 -41.42 -27.14 17.46
N ASP A 156 -42.62 -27.69 17.68
CA ASP A 156 -42.96 -29.03 17.23
C ASP A 156 -43.12 -29.05 15.69
N PRO A 157 -42.30 -29.82 14.94
CA PRO A 157 -42.40 -29.89 13.48
C PRO A 157 -43.73 -30.48 13.01
N LYS A 158 -44.44 -31.23 13.87
CA LYS A 158 -45.74 -31.83 13.60
C LYS A 158 -46.91 -31.03 14.16
N PHE A 159 -46.70 -29.78 14.59
CA PHE A 159 -47.76 -28.94 15.18
C PHE A 159 -48.98 -28.80 14.24
N PHE A 160 -48.75 -28.46 12.98
CA PHE A 160 -49.84 -28.28 12.00
C PHE A 160 -50.55 -29.60 11.69
N GLU A 161 -49.81 -30.71 11.57
CA GLU A 161 -50.36 -32.06 11.36
C GLU A 161 -51.27 -32.47 12.54
N LYS A 162 -50.85 -32.22 13.79
CA LYS A 162 -51.66 -32.48 14.99
C LYS A 162 -52.92 -31.62 15.04
N MET A 163 -52.82 -30.34 14.67
CA MET A 163 -53.96 -29.44 14.64
C MET A 163 -54.97 -29.83 13.55
N GLN A 164 -54.49 -30.25 12.38
CA GLN A 164 -55.33 -30.76 11.31
C GLN A 164 -56.05 -32.05 11.75
N GLY A 165 -55.33 -32.99 12.37
CA GLY A 165 -55.93 -34.21 12.92
C GLY A 165 -57.02 -33.92 13.97
N ARG A 166 -56.84 -32.88 14.79
CA ARG A 166 -57.87 -32.44 15.75
C ARG A 166 -59.09 -31.82 15.06
N LEU A 167 -58.91 -31.06 13.98
CA LEU A 167 -60.04 -30.53 13.20
C LEU A 167 -60.80 -31.66 12.51
N ASP A 168 -60.10 -32.67 11.98
CA ASP A 168 -60.72 -33.85 11.38
C ASP A 168 -61.50 -34.65 12.41
N SER A 169 -60.97 -34.85 13.62
CA SER A 169 -61.70 -35.51 14.71
C SER A 169 -62.95 -34.74 15.12
N MET A 170 -62.85 -33.41 15.30
CA MET A 170 -64.01 -32.56 15.59
C MET A 170 -65.07 -32.60 14.47
N ARG A 171 -64.65 -32.77 13.21
CA ARG A 171 -65.57 -32.89 12.07
C ARG A 171 -66.32 -34.22 12.09
N GLU A 172 -65.67 -35.31 12.47
CA GLU A 172 -66.31 -36.62 12.61
C GLU A 172 -67.23 -36.68 13.85
N GLU A 173 -66.82 -36.08 14.97
CA GLU A 173 -67.68 -35.92 16.16
C GLU A 173 -68.94 -35.11 15.82
N ALA A 174 -68.79 -33.96 15.15
CA ALA A 174 -69.93 -33.13 14.75
C ALA A 174 -70.91 -33.84 13.78
N LYS A 175 -70.42 -34.76 12.93
CA LYS A 175 -71.30 -35.61 12.10
C LYS A 175 -72.08 -36.62 12.92
N THR A 176 -71.48 -37.14 13.99
CA THR A 176 -72.08 -38.11 14.90
C THR A 176 -73.14 -37.44 15.76
N ASP A 177 -72.81 -36.31 16.39
CA ASP A 177 -73.74 -35.49 17.18
C ASP A 177 -74.98 -35.09 16.38
N LYS A 178 -74.80 -34.75 15.08
CA LYS A 178 -75.92 -34.44 14.19
C LYS A 178 -76.89 -35.62 14.03
N LYS A 179 -76.37 -36.84 13.94
CA LYS A 179 -77.21 -38.05 13.84
C LYS A 179 -77.90 -38.34 15.17
N GLU A 180 -77.20 -38.21 16.29
CA GLU A 180 -77.77 -38.42 17.62
C GLU A 180 -78.86 -37.41 17.95
N ALA A 181 -78.63 -36.12 17.67
CA ALA A 181 -79.64 -35.07 17.83
C ALA A 181 -80.88 -35.33 16.97
N ALA A 182 -80.70 -35.75 15.70
CA ALA A 182 -81.83 -36.12 14.84
C ALA A 182 -82.62 -37.30 15.42
N ASN A 183 -81.94 -38.33 15.93
CA ASN A 183 -82.58 -39.50 16.54
C ASN A 183 -83.33 -39.13 17.83
N LEU A 184 -82.74 -38.30 18.70
CA LEU A 184 -83.39 -37.83 19.93
C LEU A 184 -84.64 -37.01 19.64
N ARG A 185 -84.62 -36.14 18.62
CA ARG A 185 -85.82 -35.38 18.19
C ARG A 185 -86.91 -36.27 17.63
N ILE A 186 -86.56 -37.34 16.91
CA ILE A 186 -87.55 -38.34 16.44
C ILE A 186 -88.15 -39.10 17.63
N LEU A 187 -87.34 -39.47 18.63
CA LEU A 187 -87.83 -40.11 19.86
C LEU A 187 -88.71 -39.16 20.68
N GLU A 188 -88.34 -37.89 20.82
CA GLU A 188 -89.13 -36.85 21.50
C GLU A 188 -90.48 -36.66 20.81
N ALA A 189 -90.50 -36.59 19.47
CA ALA A 189 -91.73 -36.53 18.70
C ALA A 189 -92.59 -37.79 18.87
N GLY A 190 -91.98 -38.98 18.83
CA GLY A 190 -92.67 -40.26 19.04
C GLY A 190 -93.28 -40.40 20.44
N LEU A 191 -92.53 -40.01 21.48
CA LEU A 191 -93.01 -40.01 22.86
C LEU A 191 -94.09 -38.94 23.10
N GLY A 192 -93.99 -37.77 22.47
CA GLY A 192 -95.03 -36.74 22.52
C GLY A 192 -96.35 -37.21 21.90
N ILE A 193 -96.29 -38.04 20.86
CA ILE A 193 -97.45 -38.68 20.24
C ILE A 193 -98.05 -39.77 21.16
N LEU A 194 -97.20 -40.58 21.82
CA LEU A 194 -97.64 -41.71 22.65
C LEU A 194 -98.10 -41.30 24.07
N GLY A 195 -97.56 -40.23 24.63
CA GLY A 195 -97.90 -39.74 25.98
C GLY A 195 -99.24 -38.99 26.07
N GLY A 196 -99.91 -38.73 24.95
CA GLY A 196 -101.17 -37.99 24.91
C GLY A 196 -102.40 -38.84 25.24
N THR A 197 -102.73 -39.03 26.52
CA THR A 197 -103.98 -39.67 26.96
C THR A 197 -105.17 -38.70 26.85
N SER A 198 -105.72 -38.45 25.66
CA SER A 198 -106.93 -37.61 25.53
C SER A 198 -107.65 -37.75 24.16
N PRO A 199 -109.01 -37.64 24.12
CA PRO A 199 -109.83 -37.68 22.90
C PRO A 199 -109.50 -36.63 21.82
N TYR A 200 -108.60 -35.69 22.10
CA TYR A 200 -108.04 -34.71 21.14
C TYR A 200 -106.68 -35.13 20.59
N ALA A 201 -106.41 -36.43 20.46
CA ALA A 201 -105.13 -36.99 20.03
C ALA A 201 -104.57 -36.33 18.75
N PHE A 202 -105.40 -36.07 17.73
CA PHE A 202 -104.96 -35.40 16.50
C PHE A 202 -104.45 -33.97 16.71
N VAL A 203 -105.05 -33.21 17.63
CA VAL A 203 -104.62 -31.84 17.93
C VAL A 203 -103.30 -31.86 18.71
N ASN A 204 -103.10 -32.85 19.57
CA ASN A 204 -101.86 -33.04 20.33
C ASN A 204 -100.70 -33.54 19.45
N ILE A 205 -100.97 -34.44 18.51
CA ILE A 205 -99.99 -34.90 17.50
C ILE A 205 -99.53 -33.71 16.64
N GLY A 206 -100.46 -32.87 16.17
CA GLY A 206 -100.13 -31.69 15.37
C GLY A 206 -99.27 -30.67 16.14
N LYS A 207 -99.59 -30.41 17.42
CA LYS A 207 -98.81 -29.49 18.26
C LYS A 207 -97.41 -30.04 18.57
N GLY A 208 -97.29 -31.29 19.01
CA GLY A 208 -95.99 -31.92 19.34
C GLY A 208 -95.06 -32.05 18.12
N ALA A 209 -95.61 -32.44 16.96
CA ALA A 209 -94.82 -32.48 15.72
C ALA A 209 -94.34 -31.08 15.30
N SER A 210 -95.17 -30.04 15.48
CA SER A 210 -94.79 -28.66 15.13
C SER A 210 -93.67 -28.10 16.02
N GLU A 211 -93.63 -28.46 17.30
CA GLU A 211 -92.57 -28.06 18.23
C GLU A 211 -91.26 -28.81 17.94
N ALA A 212 -91.32 -30.13 17.68
CA ALA A 212 -90.15 -30.93 17.30
C ALA A 212 -89.51 -30.44 15.99
N VAL A 213 -90.31 -30.08 14.98
CA VAL A 213 -89.81 -29.52 13.71
C VAL A 213 -89.17 -28.14 13.93
N LYS A 214 -89.74 -27.30 14.79
CA LYS A 214 -89.13 -26.00 15.15
C LYS A 214 -87.80 -26.19 15.89
N GLY A 215 -87.73 -27.13 16.84
CA GLY A 215 -86.50 -27.50 17.55
C GLY A 215 -85.42 -28.00 16.60
N PHE A 216 -85.75 -28.94 15.72
CA PHE A 216 -84.82 -29.44 14.70
C PHE A 216 -84.33 -28.34 13.74
N GLY A 217 -85.20 -27.38 13.40
CA GLY A 217 -84.82 -26.21 12.61
C GLY A 217 -83.78 -25.32 13.30
N GLN A 218 -83.85 -25.20 14.63
CA GLN A 218 -82.85 -24.48 15.42
C GLN A 218 -81.54 -25.28 15.51
N ASP A 219 -81.62 -26.57 15.81
CA ASP A 219 -80.44 -27.47 15.88
C ASP A 219 -79.68 -27.48 14.53
N LEU A 220 -80.41 -27.50 13.40
CA LEU A 220 -79.81 -27.45 12.07
C LEU A 220 -79.06 -26.12 11.82
N LYS A 221 -79.59 -25.00 12.30
CA LYS A 221 -78.89 -23.70 12.21
C LYS A 221 -77.61 -23.71 13.05
N ASP A 222 -77.66 -24.30 14.24
CA ASP A 222 -76.51 -24.39 15.13
C ASP A 222 -75.43 -25.31 14.55
N PHE A 223 -75.79 -26.46 13.95
CA PHE A 223 -74.85 -27.31 13.20
C PHE A 223 -74.24 -26.61 11.98
N GLN A 224 -75.05 -25.84 11.23
CA GLN A 224 -74.52 -25.07 10.11
C GLN A 224 -73.54 -23.99 10.58
N LYS A 225 -73.81 -23.36 11.72
CA LYS A 225 -72.90 -22.38 12.33
C LYS A 225 -71.59 -23.04 12.77
N ALA A 226 -71.66 -24.16 13.49
CA ALA A 226 -70.50 -24.94 13.91
C ALA A 226 -69.66 -25.42 12.71
N ARG A 227 -70.30 -25.90 11.64
CA ARG A 227 -69.60 -26.29 10.41
C ARG A 227 -68.88 -25.11 9.75
N LYS A 228 -69.54 -23.94 9.65
CA LYS A 228 -68.90 -22.74 9.10
C LYS A 228 -67.71 -22.28 9.94
N GLU A 229 -67.78 -22.47 11.26
CA GLU A 229 -66.68 -22.15 12.18
C GLU A 229 -65.50 -23.12 12.01
N LEU A 230 -65.76 -24.43 11.87
CA LEU A 230 -64.74 -25.43 11.53
C LEU A 230 -64.10 -25.15 10.16
N ASP A 231 -64.90 -24.86 9.14
CA ASP A 231 -64.39 -24.54 7.80
C ASP A 231 -63.53 -23.25 7.83
N ARG A 232 -63.90 -22.25 8.64
CA ARG A 232 -63.06 -21.06 8.89
C ARG A 232 -61.74 -21.41 9.59
N ALA A 233 -61.80 -22.19 10.67
CA ALA A 233 -60.62 -22.62 11.39
C ALA A 233 -59.65 -23.41 10.50
N GLU A 234 -60.18 -24.25 9.60
CA GLU A 234 -59.39 -24.99 8.60
C GLU A 234 -58.70 -24.04 7.60
N MET A 235 -59.43 -23.03 7.09
CA MET A 235 -58.86 -22.01 6.20
C MET A 235 -57.77 -21.18 6.90
N ASP A 236 -58.02 -20.78 8.14
CA ASP A 236 -57.07 -20.01 8.95
C ASP A 236 -55.80 -20.83 9.23
N LEU A 237 -55.93 -22.13 9.55
CA LEU A 237 -54.80 -23.03 9.76
C LEU A 237 -53.94 -23.17 8.49
N ARG A 238 -54.57 -23.40 7.34
CA ARG A 238 -53.85 -23.50 6.05
C ARG A 238 -53.16 -22.19 5.67
N SER A 239 -53.81 -21.06 5.93
CA SER A 239 -53.23 -19.73 5.70
C SER A 239 -52.01 -19.47 6.60
N ALA A 240 -52.11 -19.86 7.88
CA ALA A 240 -51.00 -19.76 8.84
C ALA A 240 -49.83 -20.67 8.42
N GLU A 241 -50.09 -21.90 8.00
CA GLU A 241 -49.07 -22.84 7.53
C GLU A 241 -48.34 -22.29 6.29
N GLN A 242 -49.07 -21.77 5.30
CA GLN A 242 -48.46 -21.14 4.12
C GLN A 242 -47.64 -19.91 4.48
N THR A 243 -48.11 -19.10 5.43
CA THR A 243 -47.38 -17.92 5.91
C THR A 243 -46.06 -18.31 6.59
N VAL A 244 -46.09 -19.34 7.43
CA VAL A 244 -44.89 -19.89 8.07
C VAL A 244 -43.94 -20.47 7.02
N ALA A 245 -44.44 -21.27 6.07
CA ALA A 245 -43.62 -21.86 5.00
C ALA A 245 -42.95 -20.79 4.10
N ARG A 246 -43.68 -19.73 3.74
CA ARG A 246 -43.13 -18.57 3.02
C ARG A 246 -42.10 -17.83 3.86
N SER A 247 -42.37 -17.59 5.15
CA SER A 247 -41.43 -16.91 6.04
C SER A 247 -40.14 -17.70 6.23
N LYS A 248 -40.23 -19.03 6.40
CA LYS A 248 -39.07 -19.93 6.47
C LYS A 248 -38.28 -19.91 5.18
N SER A 249 -38.95 -19.96 4.03
CA SER A 249 -38.30 -19.88 2.71
C SER A 249 -37.57 -18.54 2.51
N GLN A 250 -38.21 -17.42 2.86
CA GLN A 250 -37.59 -16.10 2.77
C GLN A 250 -36.35 -16.00 3.66
N LYS A 251 -36.45 -16.42 4.93
CA LYS A 251 -35.31 -16.43 5.85
C LYS A 251 -34.17 -17.32 5.35
N ALA A 252 -34.48 -18.49 4.77
CA ALA A 252 -33.46 -19.36 4.18
C ALA A 252 -32.73 -18.68 3.01
N MET A 253 -33.46 -17.94 2.17
CA MET A 253 -32.88 -17.15 1.08
C MET A 253 -32.05 -15.98 1.61
N ASP A 254 -32.53 -15.25 2.62
CA ASP A 254 -31.79 -14.16 3.25
C ASP A 254 -30.47 -14.67 3.88
N MET A 255 -30.51 -15.85 4.52
CA MET A 255 -29.30 -16.50 5.07
C MET A 255 -28.35 -16.97 3.97
N LEU A 256 -28.88 -17.47 2.85
CA LEU A 256 -28.08 -17.86 1.68
C LEU A 256 -27.35 -16.64 1.10
N GLU A 257 -28.11 -15.57 0.83
CA GLU A 257 -27.59 -14.31 0.30
C GLU A 257 -26.52 -13.72 1.25
N ALA A 258 -26.78 -13.70 2.56
CA ALA A 258 -25.80 -13.26 3.55
C ALA A 258 -24.51 -14.10 3.55
N ARG A 259 -24.61 -15.42 3.32
CA ARG A 259 -23.42 -16.29 3.19
C ARG A 259 -22.69 -16.08 1.87
N GLU A 260 -23.40 -15.85 0.78
CA GLU A 260 -22.81 -15.51 -0.52
C GLU A 260 -22.06 -14.19 -0.44
N ILE A 261 -22.66 -13.15 0.14
CA ILE A 261 -21.99 -11.86 0.39
C ILE A 261 -20.73 -12.03 1.23
N ARG A 262 -20.77 -12.85 2.30
CA ARG A 262 -19.57 -13.14 3.12
C ARG A 262 -18.49 -13.86 2.32
N ARG A 263 -18.88 -14.82 1.47
CA ARG A 263 -17.95 -15.54 0.60
C ARG A 263 -17.31 -14.61 -0.43
N ASP A 264 -18.10 -13.77 -1.07
CA ASP A 264 -17.60 -12.83 -2.08
C ASP A 264 -16.68 -11.77 -1.43
N ASN A 265 -17.02 -11.28 -0.24
CA ASN A 265 -16.14 -10.43 0.55
C ASN A 265 -14.83 -11.14 0.93
N ALA A 266 -14.87 -12.43 1.26
CA ALA A 266 -13.67 -13.20 1.55
C ALA A 266 -12.81 -13.41 0.29
N LEU A 267 -13.44 -13.70 -0.87
CA LEU A 267 -12.76 -13.81 -2.16
C LEU A 267 -12.12 -12.49 -2.58
N ASN A 268 -12.81 -11.36 -2.38
CA ASN A 268 -12.28 -10.03 -2.66
C ASN A 268 -11.08 -9.72 -1.76
N LYS A 269 -11.13 -10.04 -0.46
CA LYS A 269 -9.98 -9.90 0.44
C LYS A 269 -8.78 -10.74 0.00
N VAL A 270 -9.01 -11.96 -0.47
CA VAL A 270 -7.95 -12.83 -1.03
C VAL A 270 -7.36 -12.22 -2.30
N ALA A 271 -8.21 -11.67 -3.17
CA ALA A 271 -7.77 -10.98 -4.38
C ALA A 271 -6.94 -9.71 -4.05
N ASP A 272 -7.39 -8.90 -3.11
CA ASP A 272 -6.69 -7.70 -2.64
C ASP A 272 -5.33 -8.06 -2.02
N ALA A 273 -5.29 -9.13 -1.20
CA ALA A 273 -4.05 -9.64 -0.64
C ALA A 273 -3.08 -10.13 -1.73
N LYS A 274 -3.58 -10.82 -2.77
CA LYS A 274 -2.78 -11.19 -3.96
C LYS A 274 -2.18 -9.98 -4.63
N VAL A 275 -3.00 -8.99 -4.95
CA VAL A 275 -2.57 -7.77 -5.65
C VAL A 275 -1.54 -7.02 -4.82
N SER A 276 -1.76 -6.89 -3.50
CA SER A 276 -0.81 -6.24 -2.59
C SER A 276 0.53 -6.98 -2.50
N ALA A 277 0.50 -8.31 -2.41
CA ALA A 277 1.71 -9.14 -2.39
C ALA A 277 2.50 -9.03 -3.71
N VAL A 278 1.80 -9.07 -4.86
CA VAL A 278 2.41 -8.89 -6.18
C VAL A 278 3.05 -7.51 -6.30
N ASN A 279 2.35 -6.44 -5.92
CA ASN A 279 2.89 -5.07 -5.97
C ASN A 279 4.10 -4.89 -5.04
N SER A 280 4.07 -5.50 -3.86
CA SER A 280 5.21 -5.48 -2.92
C SER A 280 6.41 -6.25 -3.46
N ALA A 281 6.18 -7.43 -4.07
CA ALA A 281 7.23 -8.22 -4.72
C ALA A 281 7.84 -7.47 -5.92
N MET A 282 6.99 -6.87 -6.76
CA MET A 282 7.40 -6.06 -7.91
C MET A 282 8.26 -4.87 -7.49
N SER A 283 7.84 -4.11 -6.48
CA SER A 283 8.61 -2.95 -5.99
C SER A 283 9.96 -3.36 -5.40
N THR A 284 10.01 -4.49 -4.69
CA THR A 284 11.26 -5.04 -4.13
C THR A 284 12.21 -5.50 -5.24
N PHE A 285 11.67 -6.15 -6.27
CA PHE A 285 12.43 -6.56 -7.45
C PHE A 285 13.01 -5.37 -8.21
N MET A 286 12.19 -4.33 -8.46
CA MET A 286 12.63 -3.12 -9.16
C MET A 286 13.74 -2.40 -8.38
N ARG A 287 13.61 -2.28 -7.05
CA ARG A 287 14.68 -1.77 -6.18
C ARG A 287 15.96 -2.61 -6.27
N GLY A 288 15.83 -3.94 -6.32
CA GLY A 288 16.96 -4.83 -6.51
C GLY A 288 17.71 -4.55 -7.81
N LYS A 289 16.99 -4.38 -8.92
CA LYS A 289 17.57 -4.00 -10.22
C LYS A 289 18.19 -2.60 -10.21
N GLU A 290 17.56 -1.64 -9.52
CA GLU A 290 18.13 -0.30 -9.37
C GLU A 290 19.47 -0.34 -8.63
N ILE A 291 19.57 -1.12 -7.54
CA ILE A 291 20.81 -1.31 -6.79
C ILE A 291 21.89 -1.97 -7.67
N GLU A 292 21.55 -3.02 -8.42
CA GLU A 292 22.50 -3.66 -9.36
C GLU A 292 22.98 -2.69 -10.45
N SER A 293 22.08 -1.85 -10.97
CA SER A 293 22.43 -0.80 -11.92
C SER A 293 23.28 0.32 -11.29
N ALA A 294 23.10 0.59 -9.99
CA ALA A 294 23.90 1.56 -9.26
C ALA A 294 25.32 1.00 -9.02
N ASP A 295 25.43 -0.26 -8.58
CA ASP A 295 26.72 -0.93 -8.36
C ASP A 295 27.56 -0.99 -9.64
N THR A 296 26.92 -1.31 -10.78
CA THR A 296 27.60 -1.30 -12.08
C THR A 296 28.05 0.11 -12.51
N ARG A 297 27.25 1.15 -12.24
CA ARG A 297 27.66 2.55 -12.47
C ARG A 297 28.82 2.95 -11.55
N THR A 298 28.77 2.57 -10.27
CA THR A 298 29.83 2.87 -9.30
C THR A 298 31.12 2.16 -9.69
N ALA A 299 31.06 0.90 -10.11
CA ALA A 299 32.23 0.17 -10.62
C ALA A 299 32.81 0.84 -11.88
N ALA A 300 31.97 1.28 -12.82
CA ALA A 300 32.42 2.01 -14.01
C ALA A 300 33.03 3.39 -13.66
N GLN A 301 32.47 4.10 -12.68
CA GLN A 301 33.03 5.36 -12.18
C GLN A 301 34.39 5.14 -11.52
N LEU A 302 34.54 4.10 -10.70
CA LEU A 302 35.80 3.75 -10.08
C LEU A 302 36.88 3.45 -11.14
N ALA A 303 36.55 2.61 -12.13
CA ALA A 303 37.46 2.29 -13.22
C ALA A 303 37.88 3.52 -14.05
N SER A 304 36.96 4.45 -14.30
CA SER A 304 37.30 5.71 -14.97
C SER A 304 38.16 6.63 -14.10
N SER A 305 37.92 6.68 -12.78
CA SER A 305 38.78 7.42 -11.83
C SER A 305 40.20 6.86 -11.75
N GLU A 306 40.35 5.53 -11.76
CA GLU A 306 41.66 4.87 -11.80
C GLU A 306 42.41 5.17 -13.11
N SER A 307 41.70 5.19 -14.24
CA SER A 307 42.31 5.52 -15.53
C SER A 307 42.82 6.97 -15.58
N THR A 308 42.06 7.92 -15.02
CA THR A 308 42.42 9.35 -15.02
C THR A 308 43.54 9.64 -14.04
N THR A 309 43.52 9.05 -12.85
CA THR A 309 44.61 9.16 -11.87
C THR A 309 45.91 8.57 -12.41
N LYS A 310 45.85 7.40 -13.08
CA LYS A 310 47.02 6.81 -13.75
C LYS A 310 47.57 7.73 -14.84
N ALA A 311 46.71 8.28 -15.69
CA ALA A 311 47.13 9.23 -16.73
C ALA A 311 47.76 10.51 -16.14
N GLN A 312 47.23 11.01 -15.01
CA GLN A 312 47.82 12.16 -14.30
C GLN A 312 49.21 11.84 -13.73
N LEU A 313 49.39 10.66 -13.13
CA LEU A 313 50.70 10.21 -12.63
C LEU A 313 51.71 10.07 -13.77
N ASP A 314 51.30 9.51 -14.92
CA ASP A 314 52.15 9.41 -16.10
C ASP A 314 52.57 10.80 -16.63
N MET A 315 51.64 11.76 -16.65
CA MET A 315 51.96 13.15 -17.02
C MET A 315 52.92 13.81 -16.04
N GLN A 316 52.70 13.65 -14.73
CA GLN A 316 53.61 14.16 -13.71
C GLN A 316 55.00 13.54 -13.82
N GLY A 317 55.07 12.22 -14.08
CA GLY A 317 56.34 11.53 -14.32
C GLY A 317 57.11 12.09 -15.51
N ARG A 318 56.42 12.38 -16.62
CA ARG A 318 57.02 13.03 -17.80
C ARG A 318 57.51 14.44 -17.47
N GLN A 319 56.69 15.27 -16.84
CA GLN A 319 57.07 16.63 -16.43
C GLN A 319 58.29 16.64 -15.51
N LEU A 320 58.33 15.73 -14.53
CA LEU A 320 59.44 15.61 -13.59
C LEU A 320 60.71 15.14 -14.32
N SER A 321 60.60 14.21 -15.27
CA SER A 321 61.73 13.78 -16.10
C SER A 321 62.30 14.91 -16.96
N GLU A 322 61.44 15.79 -17.50
CA GLU A 322 61.85 16.96 -18.28
C GLU A 322 62.48 18.04 -17.38
N GLN A 323 61.95 18.25 -16.18
CA GLN A 323 62.56 19.13 -15.18
C GLN A 323 63.94 18.63 -14.76
N ILE A 324 64.11 17.32 -14.56
CA ILE A 324 65.44 16.74 -14.28
C ILE A 324 66.38 16.98 -15.45
N LYS A 325 65.96 16.67 -16.70
CA LYS A 325 66.78 16.88 -17.90
C LYS A 325 67.23 18.35 -18.03
N SER A 326 66.29 19.28 -17.90
CA SER A 326 66.60 20.72 -17.97
C SER A 326 67.51 21.19 -16.84
N ARG A 327 67.33 20.70 -15.60
CA ARG A 327 68.25 20.99 -14.48
C ARG A 327 69.65 20.45 -14.74
N VAL A 328 69.77 19.24 -15.28
CA VAL A 328 71.06 18.65 -15.63
C VAL A 328 71.76 19.45 -16.72
N GLU A 329 71.05 19.82 -17.80
CA GLU A 329 71.61 20.65 -18.87
C GLU A 329 72.00 22.05 -18.38
N ASN A 330 71.18 22.68 -17.55
CA ASN A 330 71.51 23.97 -16.93
C ASN A 330 72.73 23.85 -16.01
N ALA A 331 72.85 22.78 -15.23
CA ALA A 331 74.01 22.53 -14.37
C ALA A 331 75.29 22.35 -15.19
N LYS A 332 75.23 21.63 -16.31
CA LYS A 332 76.36 21.51 -17.26
C LYS A 332 76.76 22.86 -17.82
N ALA A 333 75.80 23.68 -18.24
CA ALA A 333 76.06 25.02 -18.76
C ALA A 333 76.70 25.93 -17.69
N GLN A 334 76.17 25.93 -16.47
CA GLN A 334 76.73 26.68 -15.35
C GLN A 334 78.15 26.24 -15.00
N LEU A 335 78.42 24.94 -14.98
CA LEU A 335 79.75 24.40 -14.76
C LEU A 335 80.72 24.85 -15.87
N GLY A 336 80.28 24.84 -17.13
CA GLY A 336 81.05 25.37 -18.25
C GLY A 336 81.42 26.85 -18.09
N VAL A 337 80.48 27.69 -17.66
CA VAL A 337 80.73 29.12 -17.38
C VAL A 337 81.70 29.30 -16.22
N GLN A 338 81.57 28.52 -15.14
CA GLN A 338 82.50 28.59 -14.00
C GLN A 338 83.92 28.19 -14.40
N ILE A 339 84.07 27.14 -15.20
CA ILE A 339 85.35 26.70 -15.75
C ILE A 339 85.97 27.81 -16.60
N ALA A 340 85.20 28.40 -17.53
CA ALA A 340 85.68 29.50 -18.37
C ALA A 340 86.11 30.73 -17.55
N SER A 341 85.32 31.13 -16.54
CA SER A 341 85.65 32.27 -15.67
C SER A 341 86.92 32.02 -14.84
N ASN A 342 87.11 30.80 -14.34
CA ASN A 342 88.32 30.45 -13.59
C ASN A 342 89.56 30.44 -14.49
N LEU A 343 89.44 29.97 -15.75
CA LEU A 343 90.50 30.06 -16.74
C LEU A 343 90.86 31.53 -17.02
N GLU A 344 89.88 32.38 -17.28
CA GLU A 344 90.10 33.81 -17.56
C GLU A 344 90.83 34.51 -16.40
N LYS A 345 90.39 34.29 -15.16
CA LYS A 345 91.07 34.82 -13.96
C LYS A 345 92.51 34.33 -13.87
N SER A 346 92.75 33.05 -14.15
CA SER A 346 94.10 32.48 -14.11
C SER A 346 95.02 33.07 -15.20
N LEU A 347 94.51 33.24 -16.42
CA LEU A 347 95.24 33.86 -17.53
C LEU A 347 95.54 35.34 -17.23
N ALA A 348 94.57 36.10 -16.75
CA ALA A 348 94.76 37.49 -16.34
C ALA A 348 95.81 37.62 -15.23
N SER A 349 95.78 36.74 -14.22
CA SER A 349 96.76 36.74 -13.13
C SER A 349 98.19 36.44 -13.61
N ALA A 350 98.34 35.59 -14.64
CA ALA A 350 99.63 35.22 -15.20
C ALA A 350 100.21 36.30 -16.13
N ALA A 351 99.36 37.03 -16.86
CA ALA A 351 99.78 38.12 -17.72
C ALA A 351 100.14 39.40 -16.94
N LYS A 352 99.45 39.66 -15.82
CA LYS A 352 99.57 40.89 -15.01
C LYS A 352 101.00 41.38 -14.76
N PRO A 353 101.97 40.57 -14.27
CA PRO A 353 103.32 41.07 -14.01
C PRO A 353 104.07 41.52 -15.27
N PHE A 354 103.74 40.93 -16.43
CA PHE A 354 104.32 41.31 -17.71
C PHE A 354 103.64 42.54 -18.29
N ASP A 355 102.31 42.62 -18.20
CA ASP A 355 101.53 43.77 -18.64
C ASP A 355 101.91 45.03 -17.86
N GLU A 356 102.07 44.94 -16.54
CA GLU A 356 102.54 46.04 -15.69
C GLU A 356 103.93 46.52 -16.10
N ARG A 357 104.86 45.58 -16.39
CA ARG A 357 106.21 45.94 -16.82
C ARG A 357 106.24 46.55 -18.22
N LEU A 358 105.44 46.03 -19.15
CA LEU A 358 105.27 46.60 -20.49
C LEU A 358 104.68 48.01 -20.42
N ASP A 359 103.72 48.25 -19.52
CA ASP A 359 103.13 49.58 -19.32
C ASP A 359 104.14 50.57 -18.73
N ILE A 360 104.97 50.14 -17.76
CA ILE A 360 106.08 50.93 -17.23
C ILE A 360 107.07 51.30 -18.35
N LEU A 361 107.46 50.34 -19.18
CA LEU A 361 108.39 50.59 -20.30
C LEU A 361 107.79 51.55 -21.33
N ARG A 362 106.51 51.40 -21.68
CA ARG A 362 105.81 52.32 -22.60
C ARG A 362 105.75 53.75 -22.06
N LYS A 363 105.46 53.90 -20.76
CA LYS A 363 105.38 55.21 -20.09
C LYS A 363 106.75 55.87 -19.89
N SER A 364 107.82 55.09 -19.88
CA SER A 364 109.19 55.60 -19.73
C SER A 364 109.70 56.37 -20.95
N VAL A 365 109.03 56.26 -22.10
CA VAL A 365 109.39 56.98 -23.33
C VAL A 365 108.57 58.25 -23.48
N PRO A 366 109.21 59.43 -23.61
CA PRO A 366 108.52 60.68 -23.84
C PRO A 366 107.66 60.60 -25.11
N PHE A 367 106.46 61.15 -25.04
CA PHE A 367 105.54 61.20 -26.17
C PHE A 367 106.22 61.81 -27.41
N GLY A 368 106.30 61.06 -28.50
CA GLY A 368 106.87 61.50 -29.78
C GLY A 368 108.34 61.11 -30.04
N MET A 369 109.02 60.47 -29.10
CA MET A 369 110.37 59.91 -29.32
C MET A 369 110.27 58.46 -29.86
N PRO A 370 111.06 58.08 -30.88
CA PRO A 370 111.13 56.68 -31.29
C PRO A 370 111.72 55.82 -30.17
N TYR A 371 111.17 54.61 -29.99
CA TYR A 371 111.71 53.63 -29.06
C TYR A 371 113.15 53.25 -29.44
N THR A 372 114.03 53.15 -28.45
CA THR A 372 115.39 52.66 -28.69
C THR A 372 115.36 51.16 -29.03
N LYS A 373 116.38 50.67 -29.73
CA LYS A 373 116.45 49.25 -30.11
C LYS A 373 116.46 48.34 -28.87
N GLU A 374 117.10 48.78 -27.80
CA GLU A 374 117.18 48.06 -26.53
C GLU A 374 115.79 47.93 -25.88
N LEU A 375 115.00 49.01 -25.90
CA LEU A 375 113.65 48.98 -25.34
C LEU A 375 112.70 48.12 -26.18
N ILE A 376 112.82 48.18 -27.51
CA ILE A 376 112.05 47.29 -28.41
C ILE A 376 112.39 45.82 -28.11
N ALA A 377 113.66 45.50 -27.92
CA ALA A 377 114.10 44.15 -27.57
C ALA A 377 113.55 43.69 -26.20
N GLU A 378 113.59 44.56 -25.18
CA GLU A 378 113.03 44.24 -23.84
C GLU A 378 111.51 44.07 -23.89
N MET A 379 110.79 44.93 -24.60
CA MET A 379 109.34 44.78 -24.81
C MET A 379 109.00 43.48 -25.54
N THR A 380 109.82 43.09 -26.53
CA THR A 380 109.63 41.83 -27.27
C THR A 380 109.86 40.63 -26.36
N ASP A 381 110.92 40.62 -25.55
CA ASP A 381 111.20 39.57 -24.58
C ASP A 381 110.07 39.43 -23.54
N LEU A 382 109.56 40.54 -23.01
CA LEU A 382 108.43 40.52 -22.08
C LEU A 382 107.14 40.01 -22.71
N THR A 383 106.90 40.34 -23.98
CA THR A 383 105.75 39.81 -24.74
C THR A 383 105.89 38.30 -24.91
N ASN A 384 107.07 37.80 -25.30
CA ASN A 384 107.32 36.37 -25.41
C ASN A 384 107.15 35.62 -24.07
N LYS A 385 107.62 36.22 -22.97
CA LYS A 385 107.47 35.65 -21.61
C LYS A 385 106.02 35.64 -21.15
N ARG A 386 105.25 36.69 -21.45
CA ARG A 386 103.80 36.76 -21.21
C ARG A 386 103.09 35.64 -21.95
N ASP A 387 103.36 35.47 -23.23
CA ASP A 387 102.69 34.45 -24.05
C ASP A 387 103.09 33.03 -23.63
N ALA A 388 104.34 32.81 -23.21
CA ALA A 388 104.78 31.55 -22.64
C ALA A 388 104.06 31.25 -21.30
N ALA A 389 103.88 32.25 -20.44
CA ALA A 389 103.15 32.11 -19.18
C ALA A 389 101.66 31.80 -19.39
N LEU A 390 101.01 32.48 -20.33
CA LEU A 390 99.62 32.21 -20.73
C LEU A 390 99.45 30.77 -21.25
N ASN A 391 100.31 30.34 -22.16
CA ASN A 391 100.31 28.97 -22.70
C ASN A 391 100.51 27.90 -21.61
N LEU A 392 101.36 28.18 -20.62
CA LEU A 392 101.62 27.25 -19.52
C LEU A 392 100.41 27.13 -18.58
N VAL A 393 99.72 28.25 -18.30
CA VAL A 393 98.48 28.25 -17.52
C VAL A 393 97.35 27.54 -18.26
N GLU A 394 97.18 27.80 -19.56
CA GLU A 394 96.17 27.13 -20.38
C GLU A 394 96.40 25.60 -20.40
N LYS A 395 97.64 25.14 -20.63
CA LYS A 395 97.97 23.70 -20.59
C LYS A 395 97.73 23.06 -19.21
N ARG A 396 98.08 23.75 -18.13
CA ARG A 396 97.83 23.26 -16.75
C ARG A 396 96.33 23.21 -16.44
N PHE A 397 95.58 24.20 -16.91
CA PHE A 397 94.14 24.24 -16.70
C PHE A 397 93.44 23.12 -17.50
N LEU A 398 93.77 22.95 -18.78
CA LEU A 398 93.21 21.89 -19.62
C LEU A 398 93.57 20.49 -19.11
N SER A 399 94.78 20.28 -18.59
CA SER A 399 95.15 19.00 -17.96
C SER A 399 94.42 18.72 -16.65
N ASN A 400 94.13 19.73 -15.83
CA ASN A 400 93.32 19.56 -14.62
C ASN A 400 91.83 19.32 -14.93
N VAL A 401 91.29 19.98 -15.96
CA VAL A 401 89.89 19.78 -16.38
C VAL A 401 89.68 18.43 -17.06
N SER A 402 90.65 17.96 -17.86
CA SER A 402 90.57 16.65 -18.56
C SER A 402 91.04 15.47 -17.70
N GLY A 403 91.97 15.68 -16.77
CA GLY A 403 92.54 14.64 -15.91
C GLY A 403 91.60 14.13 -14.81
N GLY A 404 90.51 14.84 -14.52
CA GLY A 404 89.50 14.43 -13.52
C GLY A 404 88.58 13.30 -13.97
N ALA A 405 88.63 12.86 -15.24
CA ALA A 405 87.69 11.87 -15.79
C ALA A 405 88.23 10.42 -15.86
N SER A 406 89.49 10.16 -15.48
CA SER A 406 90.12 8.83 -15.62
C SER A 406 90.31 8.05 -14.30
N GLY A 407 89.79 8.55 -13.18
CA GLY A 407 90.05 7.96 -11.86
C GLY A 407 88.89 8.02 -10.88
N SER A 408 87.70 7.53 -11.25
CA SER A 408 86.66 7.23 -10.26
C SER A 408 85.63 6.20 -10.74
N ASP A 409 86.04 4.93 -10.76
CA ASP A 409 85.14 3.77 -10.55
C ASP A 409 84.57 3.72 -9.11
N LYS A 410 84.48 4.87 -8.42
CA LYS A 410 83.95 4.98 -7.06
C LYS A 410 83.22 6.31 -6.93
N PHE A 411 81.97 6.33 -7.37
CA PHE A 411 80.95 7.20 -6.78
C PHE A 411 80.34 6.45 -5.58
N PRO A 412 80.76 6.70 -4.32
CA PRO A 412 79.97 6.30 -3.18
C PRO A 412 78.84 7.33 -3.01
N GLY A 413 77.61 6.89 -3.25
CA GLY A 413 76.43 7.64 -2.84
C GLY A 413 75.56 8.11 -3.99
N PHE A 414 74.80 7.18 -4.57
CA PHE A 414 73.38 7.36 -4.89
C PHE A 414 72.77 5.96 -5.08
N VAL A 415 72.79 5.17 -4.01
CA VAL A 415 71.91 4.02 -3.84
C VAL A 415 71.20 4.27 -2.52
N TYR A 416 70.02 4.88 -2.55
CA TYR A 416 68.90 4.64 -1.62
C TYR A 416 67.70 5.49 -2.04
N LEU A 417 66.51 4.95 -1.78
CA LEU A 417 65.15 5.35 -2.20
C LEU A 417 64.74 4.68 -3.52
N GLY A 418 63.93 3.63 -3.55
CA GLY A 418 63.14 2.96 -2.52
C GLY A 418 62.14 2.09 -3.28
N LYS A 419 62.19 0.77 -3.09
CA LYS A 419 61.05 -0.09 -3.31
C LYS A 419 60.20 -0.03 -2.05
N GLN A 420 58.95 0.38 -2.18
CA GLN A 420 57.86 -0.09 -1.34
C GLN A 420 56.82 -0.72 -2.25
#